data_AF-A0AAD5IWX7-F1
#
_entry.id   AF-A0AAD5IWX7-F1
#
_cell.length_a   1.000
_cell.length_b   1.000
_cell.length_c   1.000
_cell.angle_alpha   90.00
_cell.angle_beta   90.00
_cell.angle_gamma   90.00
#
_symmetry.space_group_name_H-M   'P 1'
#
loop_
_entity.id
_entity.type
_entity.pdbx_description
1 polymer ?
#
loop_
_entity_poly.entity_id
_entity_poly.type
_entity_poly.pdbx_seq_one_letter_code
_entity_poly.pdbx_strand_id
1 'polypeptide(L)'
;MDASVSLIPIIAPPSSDPSGRVDAWPSQDEKLKQLHSPEAYEMIQNHLALILGNRLGDSASVAQISKLRVGQVYAASVMYGYFLKRVDQRFQLEKSMKMLPNASDAEESSVQQAKGDRRPIGGEGSYEAVSSHPEVSPWSGGINPGGFGHGIKTSRLRNYVMYFDGETLQRYATIRSKEAVSIFEKHTEAFFGRPEIIITSQGTVYSSNDELMKISFNGLKRLVLEAVTFGSFLWDVESYVDSRYHFVMN
;
A
#
# COMPACT_ATOMS: atom_id res chain seq x y z
N MET A 1 -13.33 14.70 -10.79
CA MET A 1 -13.01 15.78 -9.83
C MET A 1 -11.58 16.21 -10.11
N ASP A 2 -11.30 17.51 -10.24
CA ASP A 2 -9.92 17.98 -10.39
C ASP A 2 -9.21 18.02 -9.04
N ALA A 3 -8.51 16.94 -8.73
CA ALA A 3 -7.76 16.74 -7.49
C ALA A 3 -6.69 17.83 -7.21
N SER A 4 -6.37 18.67 -8.19
CA SER A 4 -5.42 19.79 -8.07
C SER A 4 -4.02 19.35 -7.58
N VAL A 5 -3.69 18.09 -7.84
CA VAL A 5 -2.38 17.44 -7.66
C VAL A 5 -1.65 17.46 -8.99
N SER A 6 -0.34 17.67 -8.94
CA SER A 6 0.55 17.51 -10.10
C SER A 6 1.27 16.18 -9.95
N LEU A 7 1.18 15.32 -10.97
CA LEU A 7 2.02 14.12 -11.04
C LEU A 7 3.47 14.52 -11.34
N ILE A 8 4.42 13.65 -10.99
CA ILE A 8 5.81 13.75 -11.41
C ILE A 8 5.87 13.68 -12.94
N PRO A 9 6.47 14.66 -13.63
CA PRO A 9 6.50 14.66 -15.09
C PRO A 9 7.58 13.73 -15.66
N ILE A 10 8.69 13.57 -14.94
CA ILE A 10 9.84 12.73 -15.34
C ILE A 10 10.71 12.41 -14.12
N ILE A 11 11.36 11.24 -14.13
CA ILE A 11 12.39 10.84 -13.18
C ILE A 11 13.77 11.05 -13.81
N ALA A 12 14.24 12.30 -13.77
CA ALA A 12 15.54 12.70 -14.29
C ALA A 12 16.17 13.76 -13.37
N PRO A 13 17.50 13.84 -13.24
CA PRO A 13 18.14 14.93 -12.52
C PRO A 13 17.86 16.26 -13.25
N PRO A 14 17.45 17.33 -12.55
CA PRO A 14 17.22 18.61 -13.20
C PRO A 14 18.55 19.18 -13.71
N SER A 15 18.50 19.84 -14.88
CA SER A 15 19.69 20.36 -15.58
C SER A 15 20.58 21.36 -14.79
N SER A 16 20.13 21.78 -13.61
CA SER A 16 20.81 22.72 -12.71
C SER A 16 21.33 22.09 -11.40
N ASP A 17 21.14 20.80 -11.15
CA ASP A 17 21.60 20.14 -9.90
C ASP A 17 22.87 19.28 -10.12
N PRO A 18 24.06 19.74 -9.69
CA PRO A 18 25.31 18.99 -9.83
C PRO A 18 25.38 17.75 -8.94
N SER A 19 24.46 17.55 -8.00
CA SER A 19 24.42 16.34 -7.16
C SER A 19 23.94 15.10 -7.93
N GLY A 20 23.22 15.29 -9.05
CA GLY A 20 22.64 14.22 -9.86
C GLY A 20 21.45 13.50 -9.18
N ARG A 21 20.74 14.19 -8.28
CA ARG A 21 19.56 13.68 -7.56
C ARG A 21 18.31 13.89 -8.42
N VAL A 22 17.40 12.90 -8.46
CA VAL A 22 16.26 12.91 -9.41
C VAL A 22 14.96 13.50 -8.87
N ASP A 23 14.89 13.77 -7.57
CA ASP A 23 13.66 14.03 -6.82
C ASP A 23 13.49 15.49 -6.39
N ALA A 24 13.91 16.43 -7.25
CA ALA A 24 13.72 17.88 -7.06
C ALA A 24 12.25 18.35 -7.25
N TRP A 25 11.29 17.47 -6.96
CA TRP A 25 9.86 17.70 -7.15
C TRP A 25 9.26 18.49 -5.97
N PRO A 26 8.23 19.33 -6.20
CA PRO A 26 7.55 20.03 -5.12
C PRO A 26 6.78 19.05 -4.22
N SER A 27 6.87 19.22 -2.90
CA SER A 27 6.05 18.44 -1.97
C SER A 27 4.56 18.76 -2.17
N GLN A 28 3.75 17.71 -2.24
CA GLN A 28 2.28 17.82 -2.20
C GLN A 28 1.67 16.70 -1.34
N ASP A 29 2.42 16.20 -0.35
CA ASP A 29 2.04 15.03 0.46
C ASP A 29 0.69 15.21 1.15
N GLU A 30 0.41 16.40 1.69
CA GLU A 30 -0.89 16.72 2.30
C GLU A 30 -2.03 16.74 1.27
N LYS A 31 -1.77 17.12 0.00
CA LYS A 31 -2.78 16.98 -1.07
C LYS A 31 -3.04 15.52 -1.40
N LEU A 32 -1.99 14.70 -1.52
CA LEU A 32 -2.14 13.26 -1.80
C LEU A 32 -2.92 12.56 -0.68
N LYS A 33 -2.58 12.86 0.58
CA LYS A 33 -3.30 12.41 1.78
C LYS A 33 -4.79 12.75 1.77
N GLN A 34 -5.16 13.96 1.35
CA GLN A 34 -6.56 14.42 1.30
C GLN A 34 -7.44 13.69 0.26
N LEU A 35 -6.88 12.84 -0.60
CA LEU A 35 -7.62 12.07 -1.61
C LEU A 35 -8.06 10.67 -1.13
N HIS A 36 -7.68 10.28 0.08
CA HIS A 36 -7.96 8.98 0.68
C HIS A 36 -8.78 9.15 1.96
N SER A 37 -9.57 8.13 2.33
CA SER A 37 -10.25 8.13 3.64
C SER A 37 -9.22 8.06 4.79
N PRO A 38 -9.59 8.40 6.04
CA PRO A 38 -8.71 8.23 7.19
C PRO A 38 -8.21 6.79 7.32
N GLU A 39 -9.09 5.79 7.21
CA GLU A 39 -8.72 4.38 7.36
C GLU A 39 -7.88 3.85 6.18
N ALA A 40 -8.11 4.36 4.96
CA ALA A 40 -7.23 4.09 3.82
C ALA A 40 -5.85 4.74 4.04
N TYR A 41 -5.78 5.98 4.51
CA TYR A 41 -4.50 6.65 4.76
C TYR A 41 -3.67 5.95 5.85
N GLU A 42 -4.29 5.40 6.90
CA GLU A 42 -3.60 4.52 7.87
C GLU A 42 -2.96 3.30 7.19
N MET A 43 -3.66 2.67 6.24
CA MET A 43 -3.11 1.58 5.44
C MET A 43 -1.97 2.04 4.52
N ILE A 44 -2.07 3.23 3.91
CA ILE A 44 -0.98 3.84 3.11
C ILE A 44 0.26 4.14 3.98
N GLN A 45 0.08 4.60 5.22
CA GLN A 45 1.20 4.79 6.16
C GLN A 45 1.88 3.47 6.53
N ASN A 46 1.11 2.39 6.69
CA ASN A 46 1.66 1.05 6.90
C ASN A 46 2.43 0.54 5.67
N HIS A 47 1.93 0.76 4.45
CA HIS A 47 2.61 0.43 3.19
C HIS A 47 3.93 1.21 3.02
N LEU A 48 3.92 2.51 3.32
CA LEU A 48 5.13 3.34 3.39
C LEU A 48 6.14 2.83 4.42
N ALA A 49 5.68 2.41 5.60
CA ALA A 49 6.55 1.85 6.64
C ALA A 49 7.21 0.52 6.22
N LEU A 50 6.52 -0.31 5.44
CA LEU A 50 7.10 -1.54 4.87
C LEU A 50 8.16 -1.25 3.79
N ILE A 51 7.97 -0.22 2.97
CA ILE A 51 8.90 0.16 1.89
C ILE A 51 10.13 0.90 2.43
N LEU A 52 9.94 1.82 3.36
CA LEU A 52 10.99 2.73 3.88
C LEU A 52 11.66 2.19 5.15
N GLY A 53 11.00 1.28 5.87
CA GLY A 53 11.45 0.79 7.18
C GLY A 53 11.64 1.92 8.19
N ASN A 54 12.59 1.74 9.10
CA ASN A 54 12.95 2.74 10.12
C ASN A 54 13.50 4.06 9.52
N ARG A 55 13.73 4.16 8.21
CA ARG A 55 14.29 5.36 7.55
C ARG A 55 13.27 6.47 7.32
N LEU A 56 11.99 6.25 7.67
CA LEU A 56 10.94 7.27 7.60
C LEU A 56 11.29 8.58 8.34
N GLY A 57 12.05 8.49 9.44
CA GLY A 57 12.54 9.66 10.19
C GLY A 57 13.73 10.38 9.54
N ASP A 58 14.51 9.70 8.70
CA ASP A 58 15.70 10.23 8.02
C ASP A 58 15.35 10.68 6.58
N SER A 59 14.31 11.50 6.46
CA SER A 59 13.69 11.86 5.19
C SER A 59 14.62 12.59 4.20
N ALA A 60 15.68 13.26 4.69
CA ALA A 60 16.63 14.00 3.87
C ALA A 60 17.79 13.15 3.32
N SER A 61 18.03 11.97 3.90
CA SER A 61 19.13 11.08 3.50
C SER A 61 18.91 10.51 2.11
N VAL A 62 20.00 10.43 1.33
CA VAL A 62 20.00 10.06 -0.08
C VAL A 62 20.59 8.66 -0.24
N ALA A 63 19.84 7.77 -0.87
CA ALA A 63 20.28 6.45 -1.27
C ALA A 63 20.62 6.41 -2.76
N GLN A 64 21.59 5.57 -3.12
CA GLN A 64 21.69 5.02 -4.47
C GLN A 64 20.88 3.72 -4.48
N ILE A 65 19.90 3.63 -5.38
CA ILE A 65 19.00 2.48 -5.51
C ILE A 65 18.96 2.06 -6.99
N SER A 66 18.86 0.76 -7.24
CA SER A 66 18.48 0.19 -8.53
C SER A 66 17.21 0.86 -9.08
N LYS A 67 17.29 1.37 -10.31
CA LYS A 67 16.16 1.97 -11.03
C LYS A 67 15.05 0.94 -11.26
N LEU A 68 15.43 -0.31 -11.58
CA LEU A 68 14.50 -1.44 -11.66
C LEU A 68 13.76 -1.65 -10.33
N ARG A 69 14.47 -1.60 -9.18
CA ARG A 69 13.86 -1.79 -7.86
C ARG A 69 12.92 -0.66 -7.47
N VAL A 70 13.23 0.60 -7.81
CA VAL A 70 12.29 1.71 -7.60
C VAL A 70 11.07 1.57 -8.50
N GLY A 71 11.25 1.12 -9.75
CA GLY A 71 10.14 0.80 -10.66
C GLY A 71 9.24 -0.33 -10.15
N GLN A 72 9.81 -1.40 -9.58
CA GLN A 72 9.06 -2.47 -8.91
C GLN A 72 8.25 -1.96 -7.71
N VAL A 73 8.85 -1.11 -6.86
CA VAL A 73 8.18 -0.49 -5.71
C VAL A 73 7.07 0.45 -6.15
N TYR A 74 7.28 1.23 -7.21
CA TYR A 74 6.25 2.07 -7.81
C TYR A 74 5.08 1.22 -8.34
N ALA A 75 5.36 0.22 -9.17
CA ALA A 75 4.36 -0.66 -9.77
C ALA A 75 3.51 -1.42 -8.73
N ALA A 76 4.16 -2.00 -7.71
CA ALA A 76 3.47 -2.63 -6.59
C ALA A 76 2.59 -1.63 -5.81
N SER A 77 3.00 -0.37 -5.72
CA SER A 77 2.23 0.69 -5.06
C SER A 77 1.02 1.16 -5.88
N VAL A 78 1.08 1.13 -7.21
CA VAL A 78 -0.10 1.36 -8.08
C VAL A 78 -1.13 0.24 -7.86
N MET A 79 -0.70 -1.01 -7.92
CA MET A 79 -1.58 -2.18 -7.67
C MET A 79 -2.18 -2.13 -6.26
N TYR A 80 -1.39 -1.75 -5.25
CA TYR A 80 -1.85 -1.57 -3.88
C TYR A 80 -2.89 -0.45 -3.74
N GLY A 81 -2.68 0.69 -4.39
CA GLY A 81 -3.64 1.80 -4.38
C GLY A 81 -4.97 1.45 -5.04
N TYR A 82 -4.92 0.76 -6.19
CA TYR A 82 -6.10 0.23 -6.88
C TYR A 82 -6.89 -0.73 -5.98
N PHE A 83 -6.21 -1.71 -5.37
CA PHE A 83 -6.80 -2.63 -4.39
C PHE A 83 -7.43 -1.87 -3.20
N LEU A 84 -6.65 -0.99 -2.56
CA LEU A 84 -7.05 -0.31 -1.33
C LEU A 84 -8.30 0.56 -1.54
N LYS A 85 -8.37 1.27 -2.67
CA LYS A 85 -9.51 2.11 -3.04
C LYS A 85 -10.81 1.30 -3.17
N ARG A 86 -10.73 0.09 -3.73
CA ARG A 86 -11.88 -0.84 -3.85
C ARG A 86 -12.37 -1.32 -2.50
N VAL A 87 -11.44 -1.73 -1.63
CA VAL A 87 -11.77 -2.17 -0.27
C VAL A 87 -12.36 -1.01 0.54
N ASP A 88 -11.73 0.17 0.51
CA ASP A 88 -12.22 1.34 1.24
C ASP A 88 -13.64 1.75 0.81
N GLN A 89 -13.92 1.83 -0.50
CA GLN A 89 -15.28 2.13 -0.96
C GLN A 89 -16.32 1.10 -0.48
N ARG A 90 -15.98 -0.20 -0.49
CA ARG A 90 -16.86 -1.24 0.06
C ARG A 90 -17.03 -1.13 1.58
N PHE A 91 -15.94 -0.88 2.31
CA PHE A 91 -15.91 -0.72 3.76
C PHE A 91 -16.72 0.49 4.21
N GLN A 92 -16.54 1.67 3.60
CA GLN A 92 -17.31 2.88 3.94
C GLN A 92 -18.80 2.71 3.57
N LEU A 93 -19.12 1.96 2.51
CA LEU A 93 -20.50 1.59 2.18
C LEU A 93 -21.11 0.69 3.29
N GLU A 94 -20.49 -0.43 3.64
CA GLU A 94 -21.00 -1.33 4.69
C GLU A 94 -21.05 -0.64 6.06
N LYS A 95 -20.08 0.23 6.36
CA LYS A 95 -20.07 1.10 7.55
C LYS A 95 -21.27 2.03 7.59
N SER A 96 -21.61 2.70 6.48
CA SER A 96 -22.80 3.57 6.41
C SER A 96 -24.12 2.80 6.48
N MET A 97 -24.15 1.55 5.98
CA MET A 97 -25.31 0.65 6.07
C MET A 97 -25.41 -0.12 7.40
N LYS A 98 -24.47 0.07 8.34
CA LYS A 98 -24.34 -0.70 9.60
C LYS A 98 -24.19 -2.22 9.42
N MET A 99 -23.58 -2.64 8.30
CA MET A 99 -23.40 -4.05 7.89
C MET A 99 -22.00 -4.62 8.17
N LEU A 100 -21.08 -3.85 8.79
CA LEU A 100 -19.73 -4.33 9.09
C LEU A 100 -19.73 -5.52 10.07
N PRO A 101 -18.85 -6.54 9.89
CA PRO A 101 -18.69 -7.63 10.84
C PRO A 101 -18.35 -7.14 12.25
N ASN A 102 -19.32 -7.24 13.17
CA ASN A 102 -19.23 -7.01 14.62
C ASN A 102 -18.26 -5.91 15.09
N ALA A 103 -18.45 -4.68 14.59
CA ALA A 103 -18.07 -3.49 15.34
C ALA A 103 -19.16 -3.20 16.40
N SER A 104 -19.13 -3.92 17.53
CA SER A 104 -19.98 -3.61 18.69
C SER A 104 -19.77 -2.16 19.15
N ASP A 105 -20.80 -1.54 19.71
CA ASP A 105 -21.01 -0.08 19.83
C ASP A 105 -20.08 0.64 20.84
N ALA A 106 -18.76 0.50 20.65
CA ALA A 106 -17.72 0.99 21.56
C ALA A 106 -17.30 2.44 21.35
N GLU A 107 -17.70 3.09 20.24
CA GLU A 107 -17.25 4.45 19.87
C GLU A 107 -18.29 5.57 20.07
N GLU A 108 -19.57 5.26 20.37
CA GLU A 108 -20.59 6.29 20.71
C GLU A 108 -20.85 6.44 22.24
N SER A 109 -20.44 5.48 23.07
CA SER A 109 -20.72 5.48 24.52
C SER A 109 -19.60 6.08 25.39
N SER A 110 -18.99 7.20 24.99
CA SER A 110 -17.91 7.87 25.75
C SER A 110 -18.34 9.15 26.48
N VAL A 111 -19.65 9.40 26.64
CA VAL A 111 -20.20 10.48 27.48
C VAL A 111 -21.40 9.95 28.24
N GLN A 112 -21.45 10.17 29.56
CA GLN A 112 -22.34 9.51 30.55
C GLN A 112 -21.92 8.02 30.74
N GLN A 113 -21.74 7.47 31.95
CA GLN A 113 -22.19 7.90 33.27
C GLN A 113 -21.18 7.47 34.35
N ALA A 114 -20.87 8.34 35.31
CA ALA A 114 -20.09 7.97 36.49
C ALA A 114 -21.01 7.58 37.67
N LYS A 115 -20.66 6.52 38.43
CA LYS A 115 -20.56 6.50 39.92
C LYS A 115 -20.75 5.10 40.57
N GLY A 116 -19.66 4.55 41.13
CA GLY A 116 -19.66 3.47 42.15
C GLY A 116 -19.86 2.02 41.66
N ASP A 117 -19.50 0.98 42.43
CA ASP A 117 -18.56 0.92 43.56
C ASP A 117 -18.03 -0.53 43.77
N ARG A 118 -16.87 -0.67 44.43
CA ARG A 118 -16.26 -1.86 45.08
C ARG A 118 -16.09 -3.24 44.37
N ARG A 119 -14.84 -3.71 44.47
CA ARG A 119 -14.24 -5.06 44.27
C ARG A 119 -14.57 -6.06 45.41
N PRO A 120 -14.09 -7.33 45.41
CA PRO A 120 -13.79 -8.28 44.29
C PRO A 120 -14.21 -9.75 44.57
N ILE A 121 -14.08 -10.64 43.56
CA ILE A 121 -13.65 -12.07 43.63
C ILE A 121 -13.49 -12.60 42.17
N GLY A 122 -12.66 -13.59 41.82
CA GLY A 122 -11.63 -14.32 42.59
C GLY A 122 -11.46 -15.79 42.13
N GLY A 123 -10.30 -16.15 41.55
CA GLY A 123 -9.97 -17.54 41.13
C GLY A 123 -8.72 -17.64 40.22
N GLU A 124 -7.95 -18.72 40.34
CA GLU A 124 -6.68 -18.97 39.62
C GLU A 124 -6.82 -20.05 38.53
N GLY A 125 -5.87 -20.10 37.59
CA GLY A 125 -5.75 -21.20 36.61
C GLY A 125 -4.67 -20.92 35.55
N SER A 126 -3.65 -21.79 35.47
CA SER A 126 -2.50 -21.66 34.55
C SER A 126 -2.10 -23.00 33.94
N TYR A 127 -1.67 -23.02 32.68
CA TYR A 127 -0.76 -24.06 32.14
C TYR A 127 -0.08 -23.69 30.81
N GLU A 128 1.09 -24.29 30.60
CA GLU A 128 1.98 -24.24 29.43
C GLU A 128 2.52 -25.66 29.14
N ALA A 129 3.00 -26.05 27.95
CA ALA A 129 2.84 -25.58 26.56
C ALA A 129 3.52 -26.66 25.66
N VAL A 130 4.44 -26.27 24.77
CA VAL A 130 5.60 -27.06 24.28
C VAL A 130 5.38 -28.19 23.22
N SER A 131 6.01 -27.98 22.04
CA SER A 131 6.63 -28.95 21.08
C SER A 131 5.75 -29.90 20.22
N SER A 132 6.18 -30.42 19.03
CA SER A 132 7.19 -29.96 18.04
C SER A 132 7.24 -30.82 16.74
N HIS A 133 7.58 -30.18 15.59
CA HIS A 133 8.37 -30.70 14.44
C HIS A 133 7.87 -31.88 13.55
N PRO A 134 8.41 -32.11 12.32
CA PRO A 134 9.07 -31.19 11.35
C PRO A 134 8.75 -31.42 9.84
N GLU A 135 9.24 -30.50 8.97
CA GLU A 135 9.45 -30.58 7.49
C GLU A 135 8.21 -30.75 6.56
N VAL A 136 8.16 -30.27 5.30
CA VAL A 136 9.17 -29.65 4.40
C VAL A 136 8.72 -28.26 3.88
N SER A 137 9.65 -27.45 3.36
CA SER A 137 9.38 -26.13 2.73
C SER A 137 9.40 -26.19 1.19
N PRO A 138 8.81 -25.20 0.50
CA PRO A 138 9.70 -24.24 -0.18
C PRO A 138 9.17 -22.79 -0.25
N TRP A 139 9.49 -21.94 0.73
CA TRP A 139 9.70 -20.50 0.55
C TRP A 139 10.50 -19.91 1.73
N SER A 140 11.81 -19.69 1.54
CA SER A 140 12.70 -19.12 2.55
C SER A 140 12.55 -17.60 2.66
N GLY A 141 11.41 -17.17 3.21
CA GLY A 141 11.09 -15.78 3.56
C GLY A 141 10.43 -15.71 4.94
N GLY A 142 11.13 -16.22 5.96
CA GLY A 142 10.54 -16.60 7.25
C GLY A 142 9.85 -15.47 8.02
N ILE A 143 8.52 -15.45 8.00
CA ILE A 143 7.69 -14.58 8.84
C ILE A 143 7.62 -15.18 10.25
N ASN A 144 8.63 -14.91 11.08
CA ASN A 144 8.65 -15.37 12.47
C ASN A 144 7.47 -14.77 13.27
N PRO A 145 6.57 -15.58 13.86
CA PRO A 145 5.37 -15.08 14.55
C PRO A 145 5.64 -14.11 15.72
N GLY A 146 6.82 -14.17 16.33
CA GLY A 146 7.20 -13.33 17.48
C GLY A 146 7.98 -12.04 17.15
N GLY A 147 8.27 -11.74 15.88
CA GLY A 147 9.30 -10.73 15.53
C GLY A 147 8.83 -9.29 15.29
N PHE A 148 7.66 -9.09 14.67
CA PHE A 148 7.27 -7.78 14.08
C PHE A 148 5.89 -7.25 14.50
N GLY A 149 5.15 -7.95 15.36
CA GLY A 149 3.73 -7.68 15.61
C GLY A 149 3.38 -6.43 16.43
N HIS A 150 4.33 -5.80 17.11
CA HIS A 150 4.06 -4.77 18.13
C HIS A 150 4.08 -3.30 17.64
N GLY A 151 4.44 -3.04 16.38
CA GLY A 151 4.57 -1.66 15.85
C GLY A 151 3.45 -1.19 14.92
N ILE A 152 2.77 -2.10 14.22
CA ILE A 152 1.76 -1.77 13.20
C ILE A 152 0.39 -1.72 13.86
N LYS A 153 -0.20 -0.51 13.95
CA LYS A 153 -1.58 -0.34 14.43
C LYS A 153 -2.56 -1.08 13.50
N THR A 154 -3.44 -1.89 14.08
CA THR A 154 -4.49 -2.62 13.39
C THR A 154 -5.69 -1.71 13.11
N SER A 155 -5.71 -1.07 11.93
CA SER A 155 -6.84 -0.22 11.52
C SER A 155 -8.12 -1.03 11.30
N ARG A 156 -9.28 -0.37 11.42
CA ARG A 156 -10.60 -0.99 11.16
C ARG A 156 -10.68 -1.57 9.74
N LEU A 157 -10.14 -0.85 8.75
CA LEU A 157 -10.05 -1.30 7.35
C LEU A 157 -9.09 -2.49 7.18
N ARG A 158 -7.95 -2.53 7.90
CA ARG A 158 -7.05 -3.71 7.89
C ARG A 158 -7.74 -4.95 8.45
N ASN A 159 -8.51 -4.81 9.53
CA ASN A 159 -9.27 -5.92 10.10
C ASN A 159 -10.40 -6.37 9.15
N TYR A 160 -11.04 -5.43 8.46
CA TYR A 160 -12.03 -5.73 7.41
C TYR A 160 -11.43 -6.57 6.26
N VAL A 161 -10.26 -6.20 5.74
CA VAL A 161 -9.53 -6.98 4.72
C VAL A 161 -9.25 -8.43 5.17
N MET A 162 -9.01 -8.65 6.46
CA MET A 162 -8.69 -9.99 7.00
C MET A 162 -9.89 -10.94 7.05
N TYR A 163 -11.13 -10.46 6.78
CA TYR A 163 -12.29 -11.32 6.58
C TYR A 163 -12.47 -11.80 5.13
N PHE A 164 -11.69 -11.27 4.17
CA PHE A 164 -11.79 -11.67 2.77
C PHE A 164 -11.04 -12.99 2.53
N ASP A 165 -11.63 -13.87 1.73
CA ASP A 165 -10.98 -15.08 1.25
C ASP A 165 -10.01 -14.78 0.09
N GLY A 166 -9.23 -15.78 -0.32
CA GLY A 166 -8.24 -15.63 -1.39
C GLY A 166 -8.85 -15.19 -2.73
N GLU A 167 -10.05 -15.68 -3.05
CA GLU A 167 -10.78 -15.30 -4.28
C GLU A 167 -11.20 -13.83 -4.23
N THR A 168 -11.77 -13.36 -3.11
CA THR A 168 -12.17 -11.95 -2.95
C THR A 168 -10.94 -11.04 -2.95
N LEU A 169 -9.86 -11.39 -2.26
CA LEU A 169 -8.60 -10.63 -2.29
C LEU A 169 -8.06 -10.51 -3.73
N GLN A 170 -8.03 -11.60 -4.49
CA GLN A 170 -7.60 -11.58 -5.89
C GLN A 170 -8.55 -10.75 -6.78
N ARG A 171 -9.87 -10.91 -6.61
CA ARG A 171 -10.91 -10.16 -7.34
C ARG A 171 -10.80 -8.65 -7.10
N TYR A 172 -10.41 -8.22 -5.89
CA TYR A 172 -10.16 -6.81 -5.56
C TYR A 172 -8.80 -6.32 -6.06
N ALA A 173 -7.75 -7.16 -6.04
CA ALA A 173 -6.41 -6.77 -6.48
C ALA A 173 -6.26 -6.69 -8.02
N THR A 174 -7.14 -7.32 -8.78
CA THR A 174 -7.05 -7.42 -10.24
C THR A 174 -7.67 -6.19 -10.94
N ILE A 175 -6.89 -5.51 -11.78
CA ILE A 175 -7.37 -4.45 -12.70
C ILE A 175 -8.26 -5.08 -13.79
N ARG A 176 -9.39 -4.46 -14.10
CA ARG A 176 -10.46 -5.05 -14.94
C ARG A 176 -10.39 -4.60 -16.40
N SER A 177 -9.94 -3.38 -16.65
CA SER A 177 -9.81 -2.78 -17.97
C SER A 177 -8.43 -3.01 -18.58
N LYS A 178 -8.38 -3.43 -19.85
CA LYS A 178 -7.13 -3.53 -20.63
C LYS A 178 -6.51 -2.16 -20.88
N GLU A 179 -7.35 -1.14 -20.94
CA GLU A 179 -6.99 0.26 -21.12
C GLU A 179 -6.34 0.79 -19.83
N ALA A 180 -6.90 0.48 -18.66
CA ALA A 180 -6.30 0.79 -17.36
C ALA A 180 -4.95 0.09 -17.15
N VAL A 181 -4.84 -1.21 -17.50
CA VAL A 181 -3.55 -1.93 -17.52
C VAL A 181 -2.56 -1.23 -18.46
N SER A 182 -2.96 -0.91 -19.70
CA SER A 182 -2.06 -0.30 -20.67
C SER A 182 -1.63 1.13 -20.30
N ILE A 183 -2.48 1.89 -19.60
CA ILE A 183 -2.12 3.21 -19.04
C ILE A 183 -1.10 3.05 -17.90
N PHE A 184 -1.31 2.07 -17.01
CA PHE A 184 -0.37 1.72 -15.94
C PHE A 184 1.00 1.27 -16.48
N GLU A 185 1.02 0.37 -17.47
CA GLU A 185 2.23 -0.10 -18.14
C GLU A 185 2.99 1.07 -18.77
N LYS A 186 2.33 1.89 -19.60
CA LYS A 186 2.95 3.04 -20.30
C LYS A 186 3.47 4.10 -19.34
N HIS A 187 2.78 4.37 -18.22
CA HIS A 187 3.25 5.34 -17.23
C HIS A 187 4.49 4.82 -16.49
N THR A 188 4.51 3.54 -16.13
CA THR A 188 5.67 2.89 -15.50
C THR A 188 6.85 2.82 -16.47
N GLU A 189 6.62 2.50 -17.74
CA GLU A 189 7.62 2.52 -18.81
C GLU A 189 8.21 3.93 -19.03
N ALA A 190 7.37 4.97 -19.01
CA ALA A 190 7.82 6.36 -19.18
C ALA A 190 8.71 6.86 -18.02
N PHE A 191 8.52 6.32 -16.80
CA PHE A 191 9.33 6.66 -15.63
C PHE A 191 10.63 5.84 -15.51
N PHE A 192 10.58 4.54 -15.78
CA PHE A 192 11.67 3.61 -15.47
C PHE A 192 12.33 2.96 -16.70
N GLY A 193 11.74 3.10 -17.89
CA GLY A 193 12.12 2.39 -19.11
C GLY A 193 11.48 1.00 -19.19
N ARG A 194 11.72 0.30 -20.31
CA ARG A 194 11.41 -1.13 -20.42
C ARG A 194 12.47 -1.95 -19.69
N PRO A 195 12.11 -2.85 -18.76
CA PRO A 195 13.08 -3.72 -18.13
C PRO A 195 13.53 -4.83 -19.10
N GLU A 196 14.77 -4.77 -19.59
CA GLU A 196 15.39 -5.83 -20.40
C GLU A 196 15.71 -7.05 -19.52
N ILE A 197 14.67 -7.86 -19.24
CA ILE A 197 14.77 -9.08 -18.45
C ILE A 197 15.39 -10.20 -19.30
N ILE A 198 16.69 -10.41 -19.14
CA ILE A 198 17.38 -11.59 -19.68
C ILE A 198 17.18 -12.74 -18.69
N ILE A 199 16.28 -13.65 -19.04
CA ILE A 199 16.14 -14.94 -18.35
C ILE A 199 17.25 -15.84 -18.87
N THR A 200 18.23 -16.15 -18.03
CA THR A 200 19.28 -17.12 -18.39
C THR A 200 18.75 -18.55 -18.33
N SER A 201 19.46 -19.50 -18.94
CA SER A 201 19.11 -20.93 -18.89
C SER A 201 19.16 -21.56 -17.48
N GLN A 202 19.63 -20.82 -16.46
CA GLN A 202 19.56 -21.17 -15.04
C GLN A 202 18.26 -20.67 -14.36
N GLY A 203 17.38 -19.98 -15.07
CA GLY A 203 16.15 -19.37 -14.52
C GLY A 203 16.40 -18.08 -13.73
N THR A 204 17.66 -17.64 -13.56
CA THR A 204 17.99 -16.36 -12.94
C THR A 204 17.74 -15.21 -13.93
N VAL A 205 16.92 -14.27 -13.47
CA VAL A 205 16.63 -12.99 -14.13
C VAL A 205 17.79 -12.04 -13.86
N TYR A 206 18.44 -11.57 -14.93
CA TYR A 206 19.35 -10.44 -14.88
C TYR A 206 18.82 -9.32 -15.78
N SER A 207 18.84 -8.08 -15.27
CA SER A 207 18.79 -6.90 -16.11
C SER A 207 20.21 -6.63 -16.59
N SER A 208 20.41 -6.53 -17.91
CA SER A 208 21.71 -6.21 -18.52
C SER A 208 22.20 -4.80 -18.19
N ASN A 209 21.28 -3.88 -17.89
CA ASN A 209 21.54 -2.44 -17.77
C ASN A 209 20.75 -1.80 -16.60
N ASP A 210 20.83 -2.34 -15.38
CA ASP A 210 20.17 -1.74 -14.21
C ASP A 210 20.93 -0.50 -13.69
N GLU A 211 20.45 0.68 -14.08
CA GLU A 211 21.01 1.97 -13.68
C GLU A 211 20.80 2.24 -12.17
N LEU A 212 21.78 2.87 -11.52
CA LEU A 212 21.64 3.37 -10.15
C LEU A 212 21.14 4.82 -10.13
N MET A 213 19.98 5.07 -9.51
CA MET A 213 19.42 6.40 -9.31
C MET A 213 19.70 6.93 -7.90
N LYS A 214 20.04 8.23 -7.78
CA LYS A 214 20.17 8.94 -6.50
C LYS A 214 18.83 9.55 -6.09
N ILE A 215 18.25 9.08 -4.99
CA ILE A 215 16.95 9.53 -4.50
C ILE A 215 16.93 9.61 -2.96
N SER A 216 16.27 10.63 -2.41
CA SER A 216 16.06 10.76 -0.95
C SER A 216 14.90 9.90 -0.46
N PHE A 217 14.86 9.60 0.84
CA PHE A 217 13.70 8.92 1.43
C PHE A 217 12.41 9.74 1.30
N ASN A 218 12.48 11.07 1.28
CA ASN A 218 11.34 11.93 0.96
C ASN A 218 10.90 11.80 -0.51
N GLY A 219 11.84 11.72 -1.46
CA GLY A 219 11.54 11.48 -2.88
C GLY A 219 10.90 10.12 -3.13
N LEU A 220 11.40 9.07 -2.46
CA LEU A 220 10.83 7.72 -2.56
C LEU A 220 9.44 7.65 -1.89
N LYS A 221 9.26 8.29 -0.73
CA LYS A 221 7.94 8.47 -0.08
C LYS A 221 6.95 9.17 -1.02
N ARG A 222 7.38 10.24 -1.70
CA ARG A 222 6.56 10.98 -2.68
C ARG A 222 6.15 10.09 -3.85
N LEU A 223 7.09 9.33 -4.45
CA LEU A 223 6.78 8.37 -5.51
C LEU A 223 5.73 7.34 -5.08
N VAL A 224 5.84 6.79 -3.87
CA VAL A 224 4.88 5.78 -3.35
C VAL A 224 3.50 6.39 -3.10
N LEU A 225 3.43 7.57 -2.46
CA LEU A 225 2.15 8.26 -2.24
C LEU A 225 1.45 8.59 -3.58
N GLU A 226 2.22 8.96 -4.60
CA GLU A 226 1.70 9.28 -5.92
C GLU A 226 1.25 8.02 -6.67
N ALA A 227 2.05 6.94 -6.65
CA ALA A 227 1.70 5.64 -7.24
C ALA A 227 0.38 5.08 -6.66
N VAL A 228 0.23 5.11 -5.34
CA VAL A 228 -1.02 4.71 -4.66
C VAL A 228 -2.22 5.55 -5.10
N THR A 229 -2.01 6.86 -5.26
CA THR A 229 -3.07 7.79 -5.69
C THR A 229 -3.44 7.56 -7.16
N PHE A 230 -2.46 7.31 -8.03
CA PHE A 230 -2.69 6.90 -9.42
C PHE A 230 -3.46 5.57 -9.51
N GLY A 231 -3.10 4.57 -8.71
CA GLY A 231 -3.86 3.32 -8.59
C GLY A 231 -5.32 3.53 -8.19
N SER A 232 -5.56 4.41 -7.22
CA SER A 232 -6.90 4.80 -6.80
C SER A 232 -7.70 5.48 -7.93
N PHE A 233 -7.05 6.31 -8.75
CA PHE A 233 -7.68 6.95 -9.91
C PHE A 233 -7.99 5.96 -11.04
N LEU A 234 -7.18 4.92 -11.26
CA LEU A 234 -7.51 3.86 -12.22
C LEU A 234 -8.84 3.18 -11.85
N TRP A 235 -9.06 2.88 -10.57
CA TRP A 235 -10.34 2.34 -10.09
C TRP A 235 -11.50 3.34 -10.22
N ASP A 236 -11.31 4.60 -9.82
CA ASP A 236 -12.38 5.61 -9.90
C ASP A 236 -12.82 5.83 -11.37
N VAL A 237 -11.88 5.80 -12.32
CA VAL A 237 -12.17 5.90 -13.76
C VAL A 237 -12.85 4.63 -14.29
N GLU A 238 -12.34 3.42 -13.97
CA GLU A 238 -13.01 2.16 -14.32
C GLU A 238 -14.47 2.17 -13.84
N SER A 239 -14.69 2.48 -12.57
CA SER A 239 -16.02 2.45 -11.93
C SER A 239 -16.98 3.45 -12.57
N TYR A 240 -16.50 4.65 -12.89
CA TYR A 240 -17.30 5.66 -13.57
C TYR A 240 -17.72 5.21 -14.99
N VAL A 241 -16.81 4.62 -15.77
CA VAL A 241 -17.11 4.11 -17.11
C VAL A 241 -18.04 2.89 -17.03
N ASP A 242 -17.79 1.99 -16.10
CA ASP A 242 -18.57 0.76 -15.89
C ASP A 242 -20.00 1.06 -15.42
N SER A 243 -20.20 2.11 -14.61
CA SER A 243 -21.53 2.61 -14.21
C SER A 243 -22.39 3.13 -15.36
N ARG A 244 -21.81 3.36 -16.55
CA ARG A 244 -22.48 3.93 -17.73
C ARG A 244 -22.55 2.99 -18.93
N TYR A 245 -21.58 2.08 -19.06
CA TYR A 245 -21.44 1.22 -20.24
C TYR A 245 -21.38 -0.28 -19.91
N HIS A 246 -21.31 -0.66 -18.62
CA HIS A 246 -21.29 -2.05 -18.15
C HIS A 246 -20.29 -2.93 -18.93
N PHE A 247 -19.06 -2.42 -19.08
CA PHE A 247 -18.05 -3.01 -19.94
C PHE A 247 -17.31 -4.19 -19.28
N VAL A 248 -17.42 -4.32 -17.95
CA VAL A 248 -16.87 -5.46 -17.23
C VAL A 248 -17.91 -6.58 -17.16
N MET A 249 -17.59 -7.71 -17.77
CA MET A 249 -18.30 -8.98 -17.54
C MET A 249 -17.92 -9.52 -16.15
N ASN A 250 -18.92 -9.90 -15.36
CA ASN A 250 -18.76 -10.51 -14.03
C ASN A 250 -18.41 -12.00 -14.11
#